data_AF-A0A2P8E5A1-F1
#
_entry.id   AF-A0A2P8E5A1-F1
#
_cell.length_a   1.000
_cell.length_b   1.000
_cell.length_c   1.000
_cell.angle_alpha   90.00
_cell.angle_beta   90.00
_cell.angle_gamma   90.00
#
_symmetry.space_group_name_H-M   'P 1'
#
loop_
_entity.id
_entity.type
_entity.pdbx_description
1 polymer ?
#
loop_
_entity_poly.entity_id
_entity_poly.type
_entity_poly.pdbx_seq_one_letter_code
_entity_poly.pdbx_strand_id
1 'polypeptide(L)'
;MVEVAGREVTVTHPDKVVFPEHGLTKLDLVRYYVTVADGALRGVVDRPMILKRFVKGIEKEAFFQKRAPEKRPDWIDVATLRYRSGTSADEVVVRDAAALAWVVNLGCVDLNPHPVRADDLDRPDELRIDLDPVPGVPWPQIVDVALVVREVLADHGLTGWPKTSGSRGFHIYARIEPRWEFRDVRLAAETVAREVENRVPDLATSKWWKEERQGVFVDFNQNAKDRTVASAYSVRPKPDARVSTPLTWDEVPGCDPSAFTLPAVLDRFAAIGDPWAGIDGTAGGLDALLALAERLGPAEKPPKGAGRRQSTMPLVEIARAKTKDEALAGLERWKSRHAAVVPHLEPADILVDGMRGRSSLWYRIRVNLQHVPESERPPQEPLEVDYDPWADTPWGRDDG
;
A
#
# COMPACT_ATOMS: atom_id res chain seq x y z
N MET A 1 6.01 31.41 8.50
CA MET A 1 4.61 31.15 8.91
C MET A 1 3.80 30.88 7.66
N VAL A 2 2.72 30.12 7.77
CA VAL A 2 1.70 29.98 6.72
C VAL A 2 0.35 30.23 7.36
N GLU A 3 -0.41 31.18 6.84
CA GLU A 3 -1.81 31.39 7.24
C GLU A 3 -2.72 30.46 6.44
N VAL A 4 -3.48 29.63 7.13
CA VAL A 4 -4.37 28.63 6.50
C VAL A 4 -5.52 28.30 7.45
N ALA A 5 -6.74 28.19 6.91
CA ALA A 5 -7.96 27.93 7.69
C ALA A 5 -8.10 28.85 8.93
N GLY A 6 -7.80 30.14 8.76
CA GLY A 6 -7.87 31.15 9.82
C GLY A 6 -6.84 31.00 10.94
N ARG A 7 -5.77 30.22 10.72
CA ARG A 7 -4.72 29.95 11.71
C ARG A 7 -3.34 30.19 11.15
N GLU A 8 -2.43 30.65 12.01
CA GLU A 8 -1.01 30.71 11.70
C GLU A 8 -0.31 29.39 12.06
N VAL A 9 0.29 28.74 11.06
CA VAL A 9 1.09 27.52 11.25
C VAL A 9 2.58 27.82 11.08
N THR A 10 3.36 27.58 12.15
CA THR A 10 4.81 27.77 12.14
C THR A 10 5.53 26.63 11.43
N VAL A 11 6.04 26.89 10.23
CA VAL A 11 6.91 25.95 9.51
C VAL A 11 8.35 26.12 10.00
N THR A 12 8.88 25.12 10.70
CA THR A 12 10.29 25.10 11.17
C THR A 12 11.22 24.71 10.02
N HIS A 13 12.50 25.06 9.99
CA HIS A 13 13.43 24.61 8.93
C HIS A 13 12.84 24.64 7.49
N PRO A 14 12.23 25.76 7.05
CA PRO A 14 11.48 25.81 5.81
C PRO A 14 12.33 25.45 4.58
N ASP A 15 13.59 25.86 4.57
CA ASP A 15 14.53 25.69 3.44
C ASP A 15 15.15 24.29 3.37
N LYS A 16 14.78 23.38 4.28
CA LYS A 16 15.30 22.02 4.26
C LYS A 16 14.82 21.31 3.00
N VAL A 17 15.75 20.88 2.16
CA VAL A 17 15.48 20.06 0.98
C VAL A 17 14.93 18.69 1.41
N VAL A 18 13.75 18.34 0.88
CA VAL A 18 13.09 17.05 1.09
C VAL A 18 13.28 16.15 -0.13
N PHE A 19 13.20 16.72 -1.34
CA PHE A 19 13.40 16.02 -2.61
C PHE A 19 14.56 16.65 -3.39
N PRO A 20 15.78 16.07 -3.33
CA PRO A 20 16.96 16.65 -3.94
C PRO A 20 16.88 16.82 -5.46
N GLU A 21 16.27 15.87 -6.17
CA GLU A 21 16.18 15.87 -7.65
C GLU A 21 15.49 17.13 -8.20
N HIS A 22 14.44 17.59 -7.51
CA HIS A 22 13.68 18.79 -7.86
C HIS A 22 14.03 20.00 -6.98
N GLY A 23 14.97 19.87 -6.03
CA GLY A 23 15.28 20.90 -5.05
C GLY A 23 14.11 21.31 -4.15
N LEU A 24 13.07 20.48 -4.02
CA LEU A 24 11.84 20.84 -3.29
C LEU A 24 12.12 20.85 -1.79
N THR A 25 11.79 21.97 -1.16
CA THR A 25 11.98 22.20 0.27
C THR A 25 10.77 21.73 1.08
N LYS A 26 10.91 21.74 2.41
CA LYS A 26 9.78 21.48 3.30
C LYS A 26 8.69 22.53 3.16
N LEU A 27 9.05 23.80 2.95
CA LEU A 27 8.07 24.85 2.72
C LEU A 27 7.28 24.62 1.43
N ASP A 28 7.92 24.14 0.37
CA ASP A 28 7.24 23.79 -0.88
C ASP A 28 6.25 22.65 -0.69
N LEU A 29 6.61 21.63 0.09
CA LEU A 29 5.71 20.53 0.42
C LEU A 29 4.50 21.00 1.25
N VAL A 30 4.71 21.90 2.23
CA VAL A 30 3.61 22.49 3.00
C VAL A 30 2.69 23.31 2.08
N ARG A 31 3.27 24.16 1.22
CA ARG A 31 2.51 24.97 0.26
C ARG A 31 1.71 24.11 -0.70
N TYR A 32 2.30 23.01 -1.20
CA TYR A 32 1.60 22.06 -2.04
C TYR A 32 0.30 21.58 -1.39
N TYR A 33 0.37 21.07 -0.17
CA TYR A 33 -0.81 20.54 0.52
C TYR A 33 -1.83 21.63 0.90
N VAL A 34 -1.38 22.86 1.13
CA VAL A 34 -2.30 24.01 1.31
C VAL A 34 -3.01 24.33 0.00
N THR A 35 -2.32 24.30 -1.14
CA THR A 35 -2.91 24.56 -2.45
C THR A 35 -3.93 23.49 -2.85
N VAL A 36 -3.62 22.21 -2.62
CA VAL A 36 -4.54 21.10 -2.96
C VAL A 36 -5.46 20.71 -1.80
N ALA A 37 -5.58 21.54 -0.77
CA ALA A 37 -6.23 21.17 0.49
C ALA A 37 -7.67 20.67 0.29
N ASP A 38 -8.44 21.30 -0.58
CA ASP A 38 -9.84 20.92 -0.84
C ASP A 38 -9.97 19.47 -1.33
N GLY A 39 -9.03 19.00 -2.16
CA GLY A 39 -8.97 17.61 -2.62
C GLY A 39 -8.27 16.68 -1.65
N ALA A 40 -7.14 17.09 -1.08
CA ALA A 40 -6.37 16.29 -0.14
C ALA A 40 -7.18 15.95 1.13
N LEU A 41 -7.97 16.92 1.63
CA LEU A 41 -8.81 16.72 2.81
C LEU A 41 -9.88 15.66 2.58
N ARG A 42 -10.47 15.49 1.39
CA ARG A 42 -11.41 14.38 1.13
C ARG A 42 -10.81 13.00 1.41
N GLY A 43 -9.50 12.87 1.24
CA GLY A 43 -8.77 11.64 1.52
C GLY A 43 -8.41 11.41 2.99
N VAL A 44 -8.37 12.46 3.83
CA VAL A 44 -7.81 12.37 5.20
C VAL A 44 -8.68 12.99 6.31
N VAL A 45 -9.70 13.78 5.97
CA VAL A 45 -10.48 14.55 6.94
C VAL A 45 -11.25 13.64 7.88
N ASP A 46 -11.19 13.95 9.17
CA ASP A 46 -11.77 13.19 10.27
C ASP A 46 -11.20 11.77 10.45
N ARG A 47 -10.14 11.40 9.72
CA ARG A 47 -9.55 10.07 9.81
C ARG A 47 -8.35 10.08 10.75
N PRO A 48 -8.26 9.14 11.72
CA PRO A 48 -6.99 8.89 12.38
C PRO A 48 -5.97 8.42 11.36
N MET A 49 -4.72 8.82 11.54
CA MET A 49 -3.67 8.56 10.56
C MET A 49 -2.33 8.19 11.20
N ILE A 50 -1.67 7.19 10.58
CA ILE A 50 -0.27 6.87 10.84
C ILE A 50 0.60 7.89 10.11
N LEU A 51 1.46 8.60 10.84
CA LEU A 51 2.36 9.58 10.25
C LEU A 51 3.65 8.88 9.80
N LYS A 52 3.87 8.82 8.48
CA LYS A 52 5.12 8.30 7.89
C LYS A 52 6.08 9.45 7.61
N ARG A 53 7.02 9.64 8.54
CA ARG A 53 7.84 10.85 8.65
C ARG A 53 9.25 10.64 8.11
N PHE A 54 9.71 11.58 7.29
CA PHE A 54 11.03 11.59 6.67
C PHE A 54 11.89 12.73 7.24
N VAL A 55 12.06 12.72 8.57
CA VAL A 55 12.74 13.79 9.30
C VAL A 55 14.21 13.94 8.86
N LYS A 56 14.84 12.88 8.34
CA LYS A 56 16.23 12.90 7.83
C LYS A 56 16.32 12.94 6.30
N GLY A 57 15.21 13.20 5.60
CA GLY A 57 15.12 13.14 4.13
C GLY A 57 14.58 11.79 3.63
N ILE A 58 14.10 11.77 2.38
CA ILE A 58 13.43 10.59 1.78
C ILE A 58 14.38 9.42 1.48
N GLU A 59 15.68 9.69 1.39
CA GLU A 59 16.73 8.69 1.16
C GLU A 59 17.08 7.87 2.41
N LYS A 60 16.52 8.23 3.57
CA LYS A 60 16.72 7.54 4.84
C LYS A 60 15.44 6.80 5.25
N GLU A 61 15.57 5.84 6.14
CA GLU A 61 14.42 5.09 6.65
C GLU A 61 13.37 6.02 7.26
N ALA A 62 12.11 5.74 6.95
CA ALA A 62 10.98 6.48 7.48
C ALA A 62 10.75 6.15 8.96
N PHE A 63 10.38 7.17 9.74
CA PHE A 63 9.85 6.98 11.08
C PHE A 63 8.31 6.85 11.01
N PHE A 64 7.79 5.67 11.34
CA PHE A 64 6.36 5.44 11.43
C PHE A 64 5.86 5.80 12.82
N GLN A 65 5.10 6.89 12.91
CA GLN A 65 4.54 7.38 14.17
C GLN A 65 3.04 7.16 14.18
N LYS A 66 2.59 6.16 14.96
CA LYS A 66 1.17 5.96 15.24
C LYS A 66 0.66 6.93 16.31
N ARG A 67 1.34 6.94 17.46
CA ARG A 67 0.97 7.82 18.59
C ARG A 67 1.28 9.28 18.27
N ALA A 68 0.27 10.13 18.38
CA ALA A 68 0.40 11.57 18.28
C ALA A 68 1.49 12.11 19.22
N PRO A 69 2.24 13.15 18.82
CA PRO A 69 3.18 13.81 19.71
C PRO A 69 2.50 14.28 21.01
N GLU A 70 3.14 14.07 22.16
CA GLU A 70 2.67 14.59 23.45
C GLU A 70 2.61 16.13 23.43
N LYS A 71 3.66 16.75 22.87
CA LYS A 71 3.70 18.18 22.60
C LYS A 71 3.12 18.46 21.22
N ARG A 72 1.85 18.86 21.19
CA ARG A 72 1.13 19.30 19.99
C ARG A 72 0.27 20.53 20.33
N PRO A 73 -0.10 21.36 19.35
CA PRO A 73 -1.09 22.41 19.56
C PRO A 73 -2.44 21.84 20.03
N ASP A 74 -3.14 22.56 20.90
CA ASP A 74 -4.41 22.11 21.50
C ASP A 74 -5.53 21.87 20.47
N TRP A 75 -5.42 22.49 19.29
CA TRP A 75 -6.36 22.33 18.18
C TRP A 75 -6.07 21.11 17.30
N ILE A 76 -5.05 20.29 17.62
CA ILE A 76 -4.80 19.01 16.96
C ILE A 76 -5.55 17.90 17.70
N ASP A 77 -6.62 17.43 17.06
CA ASP A 77 -7.43 16.31 17.52
C ASP A 77 -6.69 14.97 17.42
N VAL A 78 -7.14 14.04 18.25
CA VAL A 78 -6.69 12.64 18.26
C VAL A 78 -7.87 11.69 18.45
N ALA A 79 -7.73 10.47 17.94
CA ALA A 79 -8.65 9.38 18.22
C ALA A 79 -7.89 8.16 18.73
N THR A 80 -8.42 7.52 19.79
CA THR A 80 -7.79 6.35 20.41
C THR A 80 -8.12 5.08 19.64
N LEU A 81 -7.20 4.64 18.78
CA LEU A 81 -7.35 3.38 18.05
C LEU A 81 -6.93 2.19 18.92
N ARG A 82 -7.76 1.14 18.95
CA ARG A 82 -7.45 -0.14 19.60
C ARG A 82 -7.06 -1.17 18.55
N TYR A 83 -5.81 -1.65 18.62
CA TYR A 83 -5.25 -2.62 17.68
C TYR A 83 -5.62 -4.05 18.07
N ARG A 84 -5.54 -4.96 17.11
CA ARG A 84 -5.80 -6.39 17.37
C ARG A 84 -4.86 -7.02 18.41
N SER A 85 -3.67 -6.44 18.60
CA SER A 85 -2.72 -6.85 19.64
C SER A 85 -3.18 -6.55 21.08
N GLY A 86 -4.29 -5.84 21.27
CA GLY A 86 -4.78 -5.38 22.57
C GLY A 86 -4.17 -4.05 23.04
N THR A 87 -3.21 -3.51 22.30
CA THR A 87 -2.62 -2.19 22.56
C THR A 87 -3.51 -1.08 21.98
N SER A 88 -3.32 0.16 22.43
CA SER A 88 -3.95 1.34 21.84
C SER A 88 -2.97 2.49 21.61
N ALA A 89 -3.31 3.39 20.70
CA ALA A 89 -2.60 4.65 20.51
C ALA A 89 -3.59 5.76 20.13
N ASP A 90 -3.33 6.95 20.63
CA ASP A 90 -4.00 8.16 20.18
C ASP A 90 -3.34 8.58 18.87
N GLU A 91 -4.03 8.41 17.75
CA GLU A 91 -3.53 8.81 16.44
C GLU A 91 -4.05 10.20 16.07
N VAL A 92 -3.27 10.97 15.31
CA VAL A 92 -3.66 12.32 14.87
C VAL A 92 -4.88 12.25 13.94
N VAL A 93 -5.84 13.14 14.16
CA VAL A 93 -7.01 13.33 13.29
C VAL A 93 -6.85 14.68 12.57
N VAL A 94 -6.85 14.65 11.24
CA VAL A 94 -6.78 15.87 10.42
C VAL A 94 -8.19 16.41 10.23
N ARG A 95 -8.49 17.62 10.74
CA ARG A 95 -9.82 18.25 10.64
C ARG A 95 -9.91 19.31 9.53
N ASP A 96 -8.80 19.96 9.23
CA ASP A 96 -8.76 21.06 8.27
C ASP A 96 -7.37 21.23 7.65
N ALA A 97 -7.24 22.21 6.76
CA ALA A 97 -6.01 22.51 6.05
C ALA A 97 -4.87 22.97 6.98
N ALA A 98 -5.17 23.53 8.16
CA ALA A 98 -4.15 23.89 9.14
C ALA A 98 -3.56 22.65 9.82
N ALA A 99 -4.41 21.68 10.17
CA ALA A 99 -3.97 20.38 10.70
C ALA A 99 -3.14 19.62 9.66
N LEU A 100 -3.56 19.65 8.39
CA LEU A 100 -2.80 19.07 7.29
C LEU A 100 -1.40 19.71 7.17
N ALA A 101 -1.33 21.05 7.11
CA ALA A 101 -0.07 21.78 7.05
C ALA A 101 0.84 21.48 8.25
N TRP A 102 0.27 21.34 9.46
CA TRP A 102 1.01 20.96 10.66
C TRP A 102 1.59 19.55 10.58
N VAL A 103 0.81 18.56 10.14
CA VAL A 103 1.28 17.18 9.95
C VAL A 103 2.44 17.12 8.96
N VAL A 104 2.33 17.85 7.85
CA VAL A 104 3.39 17.94 6.83
C VAL A 104 4.65 18.60 7.40
N ASN A 105 4.49 19.65 8.21
CA ASN A 105 5.59 20.34 8.88
C ASN A 105 6.37 19.42 9.85
N LEU A 106 5.73 18.39 10.42
CA LEU A 106 6.42 17.34 11.19
C LEU A 106 7.30 16.42 10.33
N GLY A 107 7.32 16.61 9.01
CA GLY A 107 8.05 15.81 8.04
C GLY A 107 7.23 14.62 7.52
N CYS A 108 5.91 14.62 7.69
CA CYS A 108 5.05 13.61 7.10
C CYS A 108 4.93 13.85 5.60
N VAL A 109 5.45 12.92 4.79
CA VAL A 109 5.39 13.01 3.31
C VAL A 109 4.24 12.16 2.79
N ASP A 110 4.13 10.94 3.31
CA ASP A 110 3.19 9.90 2.88
C ASP A 110 2.04 9.83 3.91
N LEU A 111 0.85 10.26 3.50
CA LEU A 111 -0.35 10.38 4.33
C LEU A 111 -1.12 9.06 4.32
N ASN A 112 -1.23 8.39 5.48
CA ASN A 112 -1.73 7.01 5.60
C ASN A 112 -2.94 6.91 6.56
N PRO A 113 -4.12 7.42 6.16
CA PRO A 113 -5.32 7.38 7.00
C PRO A 113 -5.94 5.98 7.07
N HIS A 114 -6.57 5.66 8.20
CA HIS A 114 -7.45 4.51 8.32
C HIS A 114 -8.73 4.72 7.47
N PRO A 115 -9.40 3.66 7.00
CA PRO A 115 -10.64 3.78 6.23
C PRO A 115 -11.88 4.08 7.09
N VAL A 116 -11.68 4.60 8.31
CA VAL A 116 -12.72 4.96 9.29
C VAL A 116 -12.60 6.44 9.65
N ARG A 117 -13.66 6.98 10.26
CA ARG A 117 -13.67 8.34 10.83
C ARG A 117 -13.53 8.27 12.35
N ALA A 118 -13.07 9.35 12.96
CA ALA A 118 -12.80 9.43 14.40
C ALA A 118 -14.03 9.12 15.27
N ASP A 119 -15.23 9.38 14.75
CA ASP A 119 -16.48 9.21 15.48
C ASP A 119 -16.98 7.75 15.49
N ASP A 120 -16.58 6.91 14.52
CA ASP A 120 -16.81 5.46 14.51
C ASP A 120 -15.59 4.75 13.92
N LEU A 121 -14.77 4.17 14.81
CA LEU A 121 -13.50 3.52 14.47
C LEU A 121 -13.65 2.04 14.07
N ASP A 122 -14.86 1.50 14.09
CA ASP A 122 -15.12 0.09 13.80
C ASP A 122 -15.85 -0.13 12.47
N ARG A 123 -16.48 0.92 11.92
CA ARG A 123 -17.24 0.87 10.66
C ARG A 123 -16.59 1.73 9.56
N PRO A 124 -15.85 1.13 8.62
CA PRO A 124 -15.27 1.86 7.51
C PRO A 124 -16.32 2.54 6.63
N ASP A 125 -16.00 3.71 6.10
CA ASP A 125 -16.77 4.42 5.08
C ASP A 125 -16.08 4.37 3.70
N GLU A 126 -15.05 3.53 3.54
CA GLU A 126 -14.34 3.29 2.29
C GLU A 126 -14.13 1.80 2.04
N LEU A 127 -14.54 1.34 0.87
CA LEU A 127 -14.00 0.13 0.25
C LEU A 127 -12.79 0.55 -0.61
N ARG A 128 -11.63 -0.05 -0.39
CA ARG A 128 -10.38 0.29 -1.10
C ARG A 128 -9.90 -0.90 -1.91
N ILE A 129 -9.88 -0.79 -3.23
CA ILE A 129 -9.30 -1.79 -4.13
C ILE A 129 -7.87 -1.35 -4.45
N ASP A 130 -6.89 -2.19 -4.12
CA ASP A 130 -5.46 -1.96 -4.36
C ASP A 130 -4.97 -2.95 -5.41
N LEU A 131 -4.47 -2.44 -6.53
CA LEU A 131 -3.91 -3.21 -7.64
C LEU A 131 -2.39 -3.21 -7.52
N ASP A 132 -1.81 -4.30 -6.99
CA ASP A 132 -0.36 -4.46 -6.83
C ASP A 132 0.19 -5.40 -7.93
N PRO A 133 0.88 -4.87 -8.95
CA PRO A 133 1.49 -5.70 -9.99
C PRO A 133 2.58 -6.61 -9.41
N VAL A 134 2.54 -7.90 -9.76
CA VAL A 134 3.72 -8.76 -9.57
C VAL A 134 4.89 -8.23 -10.41
N PRO A 135 6.16 -8.50 -10.04
CA PRO A 135 7.30 -8.05 -10.83
C PRO A 135 7.17 -8.46 -12.31
N GLY A 136 7.44 -7.52 -13.23
CA GLY A 136 7.39 -7.75 -14.67
C GLY A 136 6.07 -7.35 -15.35
N VAL A 137 5.00 -7.10 -14.60
CA VAL A 137 3.71 -6.67 -15.17
C VAL A 137 3.82 -5.25 -15.74
N PRO A 138 3.47 -5.03 -17.03
CA PRO A 138 3.53 -3.72 -17.65
C PRO A 138 2.33 -2.85 -17.24
N TRP A 139 2.50 -1.53 -17.28
CA TRP A 139 1.45 -0.58 -16.86
C TRP A 139 0.09 -0.73 -17.57
N PRO A 140 0.02 -0.96 -18.90
CA PRO A 140 -1.26 -1.17 -19.59
C PRO A 140 -2.09 -2.32 -19.00
N GLN A 141 -1.44 -3.40 -18.54
CA GLN A 141 -2.15 -4.50 -17.89
C GLN A 141 -2.80 -4.07 -16.56
N ILE A 142 -2.16 -3.17 -15.80
CA ILE A 142 -2.75 -2.63 -14.56
C ILE A 142 -3.97 -1.78 -14.88
N VAL A 143 -3.91 -1.01 -15.96
CA VAL A 143 -5.02 -0.20 -16.48
C VAL A 143 -6.18 -1.08 -16.92
N ASP A 144 -5.93 -2.15 -17.67
CA ASP A 144 -6.96 -3.10 -18.09
C ASP A 144 -7.69 -3.71 -16.88
N VAL A 145 -6.94 -4.13 -15.85
CA VAL A 145 -7.53 -4.64 -14.60
C VAL A 145 -8.32 -3.55 -13.85
N ALA A 146 -7.85 -2.30 -13.83
CA ALA A 146 -8.58 -1.19 -13.22
C ALA A 146 -9.94 -0.91 -13.90
N LEU A 147 -10.02 -1.07 -15.22
CA LEU A 147 -11.27 -0.94 -15.97
C LEU A 147 -12.24 -2.08 -15.63
N VAL A 148 -11.74 -3.32 -15.48
CA VAL A 148 -12.59 -4.44 -15.01
C VAL A 148 -13.08 -4.20 -13.58
N VAL A 149 -12.23 -3.67 -12.68
CA VAL A 149 -12.66 -3.28 -11.33
C VAL A 149 -13.80 -2.26 -11.37
N ARG A 150 -13.74 -1.27 -12.28
CA ARG A 150 -14.83 -0.29 -12.45
C ARG A 150 -16.15 -0.97 -12.77
N GLU A 151 -16.13 -1.90 -13.71
CA GLU A 151 -17.32 -2.66 -14.13
C GLU A 151 -17.87 -3.50 -12.99
N VAL A 152 -17.01 -4.24 -12.28
CA VAL A 152 -17.42 -5.06 -11.12
C VAL A 152 -18.05 -4.19 -10.04
N LEU A 153 -17.46 -3.04 -9.70
CA LEU A 153 -18.04 -2.12 -8.72
C LEU A 153 -19.41 -1.60 -9.19
N ALA A 154 -19.53 -1.21 -10.47
CA ALA A 154 -20.77 -0.70 -11.04
C ALA A 154 -21.90 -1.76 -11.05
N ASP A 155 -21.58 -3.00 -11.43
CA ASP A 155 -22.52 -4.14 -11.41
C ASP A 155 -23.08 -4.42 -10.01
N HIS A 156 -22.36 -3.99 -8.97
CA HIS A 156 -22.73 -4.12 -7.57
C HIS A 156 -23.19 -2.81 -6.91
N GLY A 157 -23.50 -1.79 -7.70
CA GLY A 157 -24.09 -0.54 -7.21
C GLY A 157 -23.10 0.39 -6.49
N LEU A 158 -21.80 0.21 -6.70
CA LEU A 158 -20.73 1.04 -6.14
C LEU A 158 -20.12 1.93 -7.22
N THR A 159 -19.89 3.20 -6.89
CA THR A 159 -19.15 4.12 -7.75
C THR A 159 -17.67 4.04 -7.41
N GLY A 160 -16.85 3.58 -8.35
CA GLY A 160 -15.39 3.56 -8.22
C GLY A 160 -14.76 4.93 -8.53
N TRP A 161 -13.76 5.30 -7.76
CA TRP A 161 -13.00 6.54 -7.87
C TRP A 161 -11.52 6.20 -8.03
N PRO A 162 -10.92 6.40 -9.22
CA PRO A 162 -9.58 5.90 -9.54
C PRO A 162 -8.49 6.89 -9.14
N LYS A 163 -7.34 6.36 -8.72
CA LYS A 163 -6.11 7.13 -8.53
C LYS A 163 -4.87 6.29 -8.79
N THR A 164 -3.81 6.92 -9.28
CA THR A 164 -2.49 6.28 -9.24
C THR A 164 -2.06 6.10 -7.78
N SER A 165 -1.27 5.06 -7.50
CA SER A 165 -0.70 4.92 -6.14
C SER A 165 0.44 5.91 -5.87
N GLY A 166 1.06 6.48 -6.91
CA GLY A 166 2.36 7.15 -6.82
C GLY A 166 3.51 6.19 -6.49
N SER A 167 3.33 4.88 -6.67
CA SER A 167 4.38 3.86 -6.56
C SER A 167 4.38 3.00 -7.82
N ARG A 168 4.02 1.72 -7.74
CA ARG A 168 3.90 0.81 -8.89
C ARG A 168 2.46 0.44 -9.23
N GLY A 169 1.56 0.51 -8.26
CA GLY A 169 0.18 0.05 -8.38
C GLY A 169 -0.83 1.16 -8.66
N PHE A 170 -2.10 0.79 -8.57
CA PHE A 170 -3.25 1.64 -8.85
C PHE A 170 -4.33 1.40 -7.80
N HIS A 171 -4.99 2.45 -7.30
CA HIS A 171 -6.07 2.28 -6.30
C HIS A 171 -7.40 2.75 -6.86
N ILE A 172 -8.47 2.04 -6.50
CA ILE A 172 -9.85 2.43 -6.79
C ILE A 172 -10.60 2.45 -5.47
N TYR A 173 -11.17 3.59 -5.09
CA TYR A 173 -11.95 3.72 -3.87
C TYR A 173 -13.43 3.70 -4.21
N ALA A 174 -14.26 3.17 -3.31
CA ALA A 174 -15.69 3.40 -3.33
C ALA A 174 -16.12 3.88 -1.94
N ARG A 175 -16.89 4.98 -1.90
CA ARG A 175 -17.54 5.46 -0.68
C ARG A 175 -18.65 4.47 -0.33
N ILE A 176 -18.70 4.03 0.92
CA ILE A 176 -19.73 3.10 1.42
C ILE A 176 -20.43 3.69 2.63
N GLU A 177 -21.67 3.27 2.87
CA GLU A 177 -22.35 3.61 4.13
C GLU A 177 -21.58 2.97 5.32
N PRO A 178 -21.32 3.70 6.43
CA PRO A 178 -20.58 3.19 7.57
C PRO A 178 -21.45 2.28 8.46
N ARG A 179 -21.96 1.18 7.90
CA ARG A 179 -22.82 0.19 8.59
C ARG A 179 -22.10 -1.13 8.86
N TRP A 180 -21.10 -1.44 8.06
CA TRP A 180 -20.37 -2.71 8.06
C TRP A 180 -19.09 -2.62 8.86
N GLU A 181 -18.73 -3.70 9.55
CA GLU A 181 -17.43 -3.80 10.22
C GLU A 181 -16.32 -4.19 9.23
N PHE A 182 -15.06 -4.00 9.62
CA PHE A 182 -13.89 -4.37 8.81
C PHE A 182 -13.93 -5.78 8.21
N ARG A 183 -14.53 -6.75 8.92
CA ARG A 183 -14.65 -8.12 8.41
C ARG A 183 -15.48 -8.18 7.12
N ASP A 184 -16.61 -7.47 7.10
CA ASP A 184 -17.54 -7.49 5.99
C ASP A 184 -16.98 -6.66 4.83
N VAL A 185 -16.37 -5.50 5.11
CA VAL A 185 -15.69 -4.67 4.09
C VAL A 185 -14.54 -5.44 3.43
N ARG A 186 -13.75 -6.17 4.21
CA ARG A 186 -12.69 -7.03 3.68
C ARG A 186 -13.26 -8.19 2.84
N LEU A 187 -14.36 -8.81 3.27
CA LEU A 187 -15.02 -9.86 2.51
C LEU A 187 -15.56 -9.34 1.17
N ALA A 188 -16.13 -8.13 1.16
CA ALA A 188 -16.56 -7.46 -0.06
C ALA A 188 -15.37 -7.18 -1.00
N ALA A 189 -14.24 -6.69 -0.47
CA ALA A 189 -13.02 -6.50 -1.26
C ALA A 189 -12.46 -7.81 -1.84
N GLU A 190 -12.45 -8.89 -1.04
CA GLU A 190 -12.05 -10.23 -1.48
C GLU A 190 -12.99 -10.76 -2.57
N THR A 191 -14.28 -10.42 -2.49
CA THR A 191 -15.27 -10.78 -3.50
C THR A 191 -15.05 -10.02 -4.81
N VAL A 192 -14.75 -8.71 -4.74
CA VAL A 192 -14.33 -7.94 -5.92
C VAL A 192 -13.07 -8.56 -6.54
N ALA A 193 -12.06 -8.90 -5.74
CA ALA A 193 -10.82 -9.52 -6.22
C ALA A 193 -11.08 -10.83 -6.98
N ARG A 194 -11.93 -11.71 -6.42
CA ARG A 194 -12.30 -12.98 -7.05
C ARG A 194 -13.11 -12.79 -8.32
N GLU A 195 -14.04 -11.86 -8.34
CA GLU A 195 -14.84 -11.56 -9.52
C GLU A 195 -14.00 -10.96 -10.65
N VAL A 196 -13.04 -10.09 -10.33
CA VAL A 196 -12.07 -9.57 -11.29
C VAL A 196 -11.19 -10.70 -11.84
N GLU A 197 -10.65 -11.58 -10.99
CA GLU A 197 -9.89 -12.77 -11.42
C GLU A 197 -10.74 -13.70 -12.30
N ASN A 198 -12.04 -13.87 -12.02
CA ASN A 198 -12.94 -14.67 -12.87
C ASN A 198 -13.12 -14.06 -14.27
N ARG A 199 -13.18 -12.73 -14.37
CA ARG A 199 -13.36 -12.03 -15.65
C ARG A 199 -12.09 -11.95 -16.49
N VAL A 200 -10.93 -11.79 -15.83
CA VAL A 200 -9.62 -11.67 -16.48
C VAL A 200 -8.54 -12.52 -15.79
N PRO A 201 -8.68 -13.87 -15.83
CA PRO A 201 -7.82 -14.78 -15.06
C PRO A 201 -6.34 -14.76 -15.47
N ASP A 202 -6.06 -14.34 -16.70
CA ASP A 202 -4.68 -14.20 -17.21
C ASP A 202 -4.04 -12.87 -16.79
N LEU A 203 -4.84 -11.88 -16.37
CA LEU A 203 -4.36 -10.53 -16.06
C LEU A 203 -4.34 -10.21 -14.57
N ALA A 204 -5.24 -10.79 -13.79
CA ALA A 204 -5.43 -10.49 -12.37
C ALA A 204 -5.47 -11.76 -11.51
N THR A 205 -5.13 -11.61 -10.24
CA THR A 205 -5.23 -12.72 -9.29
C THR A 205 -5.67 -12.28 -7.90
N SER A 206 -6.45 -13.14 -7.22
CA SER A 206 -6.81 -13.02 -5.81
C SER A 206 -6.08 -14.02 -4.91
N LYS A 207 -5.09 -14.75 -5.45
CA LYS A 207 -4.37 -15.80 -4.74
C LYS A 207 -3.63 -15.26 -3.51
N TRP A 208 -3.83 -15.93 -2.39
CA TRP A 208 -3.26 -15.54 -1.11
C TRP A 208 -1.73 -15.59 -1.11
N TRP A 209 -1.14 -16.64 -1.69
CA TRP A 209 0.28 -16.91 -1.62
C TRP A 209 1.04 -16.23 -2.74
N LYS A 210 2.06 -15.44 -2.39
CA LYS A 210 2.86 -14.69 -3.37
C LYS A 210 3.44 -15.58 -4.47
N GLU A 211 3.90 -16.77 -4.12
CA GLU A 211 4.45 -17.75 -5.07
C GLU A 211 3.45 -18.26 -6.12
N GLU A 212 2.15 -18.14 -5.88
CA GLU A 212 1.11 -18.59 -6.81
C GLU A 212 0.53 -17.45 -7.65
N ARG A 213 0.94 -16.21 -7.38
CA ARG A 213 0.42 -15.00 -8.05
C ARG A 213 1.09 -14.80 -9.40
N GLN A 214 0.27 -14.51 -10.40
CA GLN A 214 0.67 -14.00 -11.70
C GLN A 214 -0.20 -12.79 -12.04
N GLY A 215 0.32 -11.87 -12.85
CA GLY A 215 -0.40 -10.64 -13.22
C GLY A 215 -0.60 -9.66 -12.06
N VAL A 216 -1.74 -8.98 -12.03
CA VAL A 216 -2.06 -7.93 -11.06
C VAL A 216 -2.74 -8.55 -9.84
N PHE A 217 -2.11 -8.46 -8.68
CA PHE A 217 -2.75 -8.91 -7.44
C PHE A 217 -3.74 -7.85 -6.96
N VAL A 218 -5.01 -8.25 -6.80
CA VAL A 218 -6.04 -7.38 -6.22
C VAL A 218 -6.01 -7.55 -4.70
N ASP A 219 -5.27 -6.68 -4.00
CA ASP A 219 -4.97 -6.81 -2.57
C ASP A 219 -6.15 -6.42 -1.67
N PHE A 220 -7.05 -7.38 -1.47
CA PHE A 220 -8.18 -7.24 -0.55
C PHE A 220 -7.77 -7.06 0.91
N ASN A 221 -6.55 -7.41 1.31
CA ASN A 221 -6.14 -7.27 2.72
C ASN A 221 -5.91 -5.82 3.14
N GLN A 222 -5.84 -4.86 2.22
CA GLN A 222 -5.78 -3.44 2.56
C GLN A 222 -7.04 -2.95 3.31
N ASN A 223 -8.14 -3.71 3.24
CA ASN A 223 -9.38 -3.44 3.97
C ASN A 223 -9.44 -4.12 5.34
N ALA A 224 -8.37 -4.79 5.79
CA ALA A 224 -8.30 -5.31 7.14
C ALA A 224 -8.07 -4.18 8.16
N LYS A 225 -8.52 -4.37 9.40
CA LYS A 225 -8.21 -3.46 10.52
C LYS A 225 -6.70 -3.27 10.65
N ASP A 226 -6.28 -2.06 11.02
CA ASP A 226 -4.88 -1.63 11.17
C ASP A 226 -4.07 -1.49 9.86
N ARG A 227 -4.73 -1.59 8.69
CA ARG A 227 -4.13 -1.30 7.39
C ARG A 227 -4.45 0.13 6.96
N THR A 228 -3.44 0.79 6.42
CA THR A 228 -3.53 2.15 5.91
C THR A 228 -2.98 2.20 4.50
N VAL A 229 -3.57 3.08 3.70
CA VAL A 229 -3.26 3.22 2.28
C VAL A 229 -2.95 4.69 2.03
N ALA A 230 -1.94 4.98 1.20
CA ALA A 230 -1.59 6.34 0.83
C ALA A 230 -2.83 7.06 0.25
N SER A 231 -3.19 8.19 0.86
CA SER A 231 -4.38 8.97 0.51
C SER A 231 -4.27 9.63 -0.88
N ALA A 232 -5.40 10.12 -1.38
CA ALA A 232 -5.44 11.03 -2.51
C ALA A 232 -4.55 12.26 -2.26
N TYR A 233 -3.85 12.72 -3.29
CA TYR A 233 -2.88 13.82 -3.24
C TYR A 233 -1.66 13.61 -2.36
N SER A 234 -1.49 12.44 -1.74
CA SER A 234 -0.30 12.14 -0.96
C SER A 234 0.93 12.11 -1.87
N VAL A 235 1.90 13.00 -1.60
CA VAL A 235 3.24 12.91 -2.18
C VAL A 235 3.91 11.62 -1.69
N ARG A 236 4.61 10.92 -2.58
CA ARG A 236 5.28 9.67 -2.24
C ARG A 236 6.78 9.92 -2.05
N PRO A 237 7.45 9.17 -1.16
CA PRO A 237 8.88 9.31 -0.88
C PRO A 237 9.70 8.67 -2.00
N LYS A 238 9.60 9.25 -3.20
CA LYS A 238 10.32 8.87 -4.42
C LYS A 238 11.17 10.06 -4.87
N PRO A 239 12.31 9.83 -5.55
CA PRO A 239 13.19 10.91 -5.99
C PRO A 239 12.47 12.02 -6.78
N ASP A 240 11.55 11.62 -7.67
CA ASP A 240 10.73 12.49 -8.52
C ASP A 240 9.53 13.16 -7.83
N ALA A 241 9.37 13.00 -6.51
CA ALA A 241 8.25 13.54 -5.75
C ALA A 241 6.87 13.21 -6.35
N ARG A 242 6.71 12.03 -6.97
CA ARG A 242 5.43 11.61 -7.55
C ARG A 242 4.31 11.52 -6.52
N VAL A 243 3.09 11.73 -6.97
CA VAL A 243 1.89 11.85 -6.16
C VAL A 243 0.95 10.67 -6.39
N SER A 244 0.23 10.29 -5.33
CA SER A 244 -0.95 9.42 -5.41
C SER A 244 -2.13 10.24 -5.95
N THR A 245 -2.32 10.25 -7.27
CA THR A 245 -3.10 11.30 -7.96
C THR A 245 -4.49 10.82 -8.36
N PRO A 246 -5.56 11.47 -7.86
CA PRO A 246 -6.93 11.26 -8.34
C PRO A 246 -7.07 11.51 -9.84
N LEU A 247 -7.84 10.65 -10.50
CA LEU A 247 -8.13 10.71 -11.93
C LEU A 247 -9.63 10.67 -12.18
N THR A 248 -10.05 11.19 -13.34
CA THR A 248 -11.33 10.81 -13.93
C THR A 248 -11.18 9.47 -14.65
N TRP A 249 -12.28 8.73 -14.84
CA TRP A 249 -12.22 7.45 -15.55
C TRP A 249 -11.78 7.58 -17.01
N ASP A 250 -12.06 8.70 -17.67
CA ASP A 250 -11.69 8.94 -19.07
C ASP A 250 -10.18 9.09 -19.26
N GLU A 251 -9.46 9.46 -18.19
CA GLU A 251 -8.00 9.61 -18.20
C GLU A 251 -7.25 8.30 -17.95
N VAL A 252 -7.91 7.31 -17.32
CA VAL A 252 -7.27 6.07 -16.89
C VAL A 252 -6.59 5.31 -18.03
N PRO A 253 -7.20 5.13 -19.23
CA PRO A 253 -6.57 4.42 -20.35
C PRO A 253 -5.24 5.01 -20.82
N GLY A 254 -5.07 6.33 -20.69
CA GLY A 254 -3.91 7.07 -21.21
C GLY A 254 -2.96 7.61 -20.15
N CYS A 255 -3.20 7.31 -18.86
CA CYS A 255 -2.42 7.91 -17.78
C CYS A 255 -1.02 7.31 -17.67
N ASP A 256 -0.02 8.16 -17.45
CA ASP A 256 1.34 7.76 -17.05
C ASP A 256 1.56 8.16 -15.58
N PRO A 257 1.76 7.21 -14.66
CA PRO A 257 1.93 7.52 -13.24
C PRO A 257 3.19 8.35 -12.95
N SER A 258 4.20 8.30 -13.83
CA SER A 258 5.43 9.08 -13.69
C SER A 258 5.24 10.57 -14.01
N ALA A 259 4.20 10.92 -14.78
CA ALA A 259 3.88 12.30 -15.12
C ALA A 259 3.27 13.08 -13.93
N PHE A 260 2.74 12.40 -12.91
CA PHE A 260 2.11 13.04 -11.77
C PHE A 260 3.11 13.37 -10.65
N THR A 261 4.07 14.23 -10.95
CA THR A 261 4.99 14.82 -9.97
C THR A 261 4.30 15.93 -9.17
N LEU A 262 4.85 16.28 -7.99
CA LEU A 262 4.32 17.37 -7.17
C LEU A 262 4.10 18.67 -7.97
N PRO A 263 5.06 19.18 -8.77
CA PRO A 263 4.82 20.37 -9.60
C PRO A 263 3.71 20.18 -10.63
N ALA A 264 3.70 19.05 -11.35
CA ALA A 264 2.69 18.78 -12.37
C ALA A 264 1.27 18.67 -11.80
N VAL A 265 1.13 18.12 -10.59
CA VAL A 265 -0.17 18.02 -9.91
C VAL A 265 -0.67 19.39 -9.46
N LEU A 266 0.19 20.34 -9.12
CA LEU A 266 -0.24 21.72 -8.82
C LEU A 266 -0.86 22.38 -10.05
N ASP A 267 -0.18 22.33 -11.19
CA ASP A 267 -0.67 22.91 -12.44
C ASP A 267 -2.00 22.26 -12.85
N ARG A 268 -2.07 20.93 -12.73
CA ARG A 268 -3.29 20.16 -13.00
C ARG A 268 -4.44 20.55 -12.08
N PHE A 269 -4.21 20.62 -10.77
CA PHE A 269 -5.25 20.98 -9.81
C PHE A 269 -5.80 22.39 -10.07
N ALA A 270 -4.92 23.34 -10.41
CA ALA A 270 -5.34 24.69 -10.81
C ALA A 270 -6.18 24.69 -12.09
N ALA A 271 -5.87 23.80 -13.04
CA ALA A 271 -6.56 23.74 -14.33
C ALA A 271 -7.95 23.05 -14.26
N ILE A 272 -8.08 21.97 -13.50
CA ILE A 272 -9.29 21.11 -13.54
C ILE A 272 -9.95 20.87 -12.17
N GLY A 273 -9.34 21.32 -11.08
CA GLY A 273 -9.81 21.04 -9.72
C GLY A 273 -9.57 19.58 -9.29
N ASP A 274 -10.45 19.09 -8.41
CA ASP A 274 -10.39 17.73 -7.87
C ASP A 274 -11.29 16.76 -8.66
N PRO A 275 -10.71 15.75 -9.36
CA PRO A 275 -11.48 14.70 -10.03
C PRO A 275 -12.40 13.90 -9.10
N TRP A 276 -12.13 13.90 -7.79
CA TRP A 276 -12.92 13.20 -6.77
C TRP A 276 -13.92 14.09 -6.04
N ALA A 277 -14.21 15.31 -6.51
CA ALA A 277 -15.09 16.25 -5.82
C ALA A 277 -16.48 15.69 -5.45
N GLY A 278 -16.98 14.70 -6.20
CA GLY A 278 -18.28 14.04 -5.99
C GLY A 278 -18.27 12.80 -5.10
N ILE A 279 -17.12 12.33 -4.60
CA ILE A 279 -16.98 11.01 -3.94
C ILE A 279 -17.92 10.83 -2.73
N ASP A 280 -18.12 11.87 -1.93
CA ASP A 280 -18.94 11.79 -0.72
C ASP A 280 -20.45 11.75 -1.02
N GLY A 281 -20.85 12.09 -2.25
CA GLY A 281 -22.24 12.03 -2.71
C GLY A 281 -22.67 10.67 -3.29
N THR A 282 -21.76 9.69 -3.37
CA THR A 282 -22.00 8.39 -4.03
C THR A 282 -21.82 7.20 -3.09
N ALA A 283 -22.16 7.37 -1.81
CA ALA A 283 -22.09 6.27 -0.85
C ALA A 283 -23.03 5.13 -1.28
N GLY A 284 -22.46 3.94 -1.49
CA GLY A 284 -23.20 2.74 -1.86
C GLY A 284 -23.20 1.68 -0.75
N GLY A 285 -23.95 0.60 -0.99
CA GLY A 285 -24.05 -0.53 -0.07
C GLY A 285 -23.19 -1.73 -0.47
N LEU A 286 -22.82 -2.56 0.51
CA LEU A 286 -22.05 -3.80 0.28
C LEU A 286 -22.92 -5.05 0.12
N ASP A 287 -24.24 -4.95 0.28
CA ASP A 287 -25.16 -6.09 0.32
C ASP A 287 -25.05 -6.99 -0.92
N ALA A 288 -24.91 -6.40 -2.12
CA ALA A 288 -24.78 -7.15 -3.37
C ALA A 288 -23.46 -7.96 -3.45
N LEU A 289 -22.35 -7.38 -2.97
CA LEU A 289 -21.06 -8.05 -2.90
C LEU A 289 -21.07 -9.16 -1.83
N LEU A 290 -21.67 -8.90 -0.67
CA LEU A 290 -21.77 -9.91 0.38
C LEU A 290 -22.64 -11.10 -0.05
N ALA A 291 -23.74 -10.85 -0.77
CA ALA A 291 -24.56 -11.91 -1.38
C ALA A 291 -23.79 -12.69 -2.46
N LEU A 292 -22.91 -12.03 -3.23
CA LEU A 292 -22.01 -12.73 -4.16
C LEU A 292 -20.99 -13.58 -3.40
N ALA A 293 -20.44 -13.10 -2.30
CA ALA A 293 -19.51 -13.85 -1.46
C ALA A 293 -20.13 -15.17 -0.96
N GLU A 294 -21.40 -15.12 -0.54
CA GLU A 294 -22.15 -16.33 -0.13
C GLU A 294 -22.28 -17.34 -1.27
N ARG A 295 -22.59 -16.89 -2.50
CA ARG A 295 -22.70 -17.75 -3.68
C ARG A 295 -21.36 -18.35 -4.10
N LEU A 296 -20.30 -17.57 -4.05
CA LEU A 296 -18.95 -18.01 -4.39
C LEU A 296 -18.35 -18.96 -3.34
N GLY A 297 -18.95 -19.07 -2.16
CA GLY A 297 -18.44 -19.85 -1.04
C GLY A 297 -17.15 -19.28 -0.46
N PRO A 298 -16.61 -19.92 0.60
CA PRO A 298 -15.35 -19.49 1.19
C PRO A 298 -14.20 -19.64 0.18
N ALA A 299 -13.27 -18.70 0.17
CA ALA A 299 -12.00 -18.91 -0.53
C ALA A 299 -11.33 -20.19 -0.01
N GLU A 300 -10.64 -20.92 -0.90
CA GLU A 300 -9.88 -22.11 -0.53
C GLU A 300 -8.92 -21.77 0.61
N LYS A 301 -9.22 -22.29 1.80
CA LYS A 301 -8.32 -22.16 2.94
C LYS A 301 -7.19 -23.16 2.74
N PRO A 302 -5.92 -22.78 2.98
CA PRO A 302 -4.85 -23.75 3.07
C PRO A 302 -5.22 -24.79 4.14
N PRO A 303 -4.93 -26.09 3.93
CA PRO A 303 -5.26 -27.13 4.89
C PRO A 303 -4.66 -26.78 6.26
N LYS A 304 -5.49 -26.79 7.31
CA LYS A 304 -5.06 -26.64 8.70
C LYS A 304 -4.38 -27.95 9.15
N GLY A 305 -3.21 -28.24 8.62
CA GLY A 305 -2.33 -29.27 9.17
C GLY A 305 -1.57 -28.75 10.38
N ALA A 306 -1.22 -29.64 11.31
CA ALA A 306 -0.43 -29.35 12.52
C ALA A 306 1.07 -29.07 12.24
N GLY A 307 1.40 -28.48 11.07
CA GLY A 307 2.77 -28.22 10.63
C GLY A 307 2.86 -27.03 9.67
N ARG A 308 4.08 -26.62 9.32
CA ARG A 308 4.29 -25.60 8.26
C ARG A 308 3.76 -26.15 6.94
N ARG A 309 2.85 -25.42 6.28
CA ARG A 309 2.38 -25.74 4.92
C ARG A 309 3.59 -25.94 4.00
N GLN A 310 3.63 -27.07 3.29
CA GLN A 310 4.50 -27.24 2.13
C GLN A 310 3.88 -26.49 0.96
N SER A 311 4.67 -25.63 0.31
CA SER A 311 4.22 -24.94 -0.90
C SER A 311 3.94 -25.97 -1.99
N THR A 312 2.90 -25.76 -2.78
CA THR A 312 2.63 -26.57 -3.99
C THR A 312 3.52 -26.17 -5.16
N MET A 313 4.23 -25.05 -5.04
CA MET A 313 5.16 -24.55 -6.05
C MET A 313 6.57 -25.12 -5.82
N PRO A 314 7.35 -25.38 -6.89
CA PRO A 314 8.72 -25.89 -6.78
C PRO A 314 9.68 -24.78 -6.33
N LEU A 315 9.62 -24.42 -5.04
CA LEU A 315 10.40 -23.34 -4.44
C LEU A 315 11.75 -23.83 -3.90
N VAL A 316 12.79 -23.06 -4.19
CA VAL A 316 14.08 -23.14 -3.49
C VAL A 316 14.36 -21.85 -2.75
N GLU A 317 14.88 -21.96 -1.53
CA GLU A 317 15.31 -20.81 -0.74
C GLU A 317 16.79 -20.52 -1.03
N ILE A 318 17.10 -19.28 -1.39
CA ILE A 318 18.44 -18.90 -1.84
C ILE A 318 19.23 -18.20 -0.75
N ALA A 319 18.60 -17.29 0.00
CA ALA A 319 19.29 -16.49 0.98
C ALA A 319 18.37 -16.02 2.10
N ARG A 320 18.92 -15.93 3.32
CA ARG A 320 18.43 -15.14 4.45
C ARG A 320 19.51 -14.14 4.81
N ALA A 321 19.20 -12.85 4.75
CA ALA A 321 20.19 -11.81 4.99
C ALA A 321 19.63 -10.70 5.87
N LYS A 322 20.52 -9.97 6.55
CA LYS A 322 20.12 -8.84 7.40
C LYS A 322 19.67 -7.65 6.56
N THR A 323 20.29 -7.46 5.40
CA THR A 323 19.94 -6.38 4.46
C THR A 323 19.42 -6.94 3.14
N LYS A 324 18.64 -6.12 2.43
CA LYS A 324 18.11 -6.50 1.12
C LYS A 324 19.23 -6.70 0.10
N ASP A 325 20.22 -5.82 0.10
CA ASP A 325 21.31 -5.84 -0.87
C ASP A 325 22.19 -7.09 -0.70
N GLU A 326 22.43 -7.51 0.54
CA GLU A 326 23.12 -8.77 0.83
C GLU A 326 22.33 -9.99 0.34
N ALA A 327 21.00 -9.99 0.55
CA ALA A 327 20.12 -11.05 0.04
C ALA A 327 20.18 -11.13 -1.50
N LEU A 328 20.12 -9.97 -2.17
CA LEU A 328 20.20 -9.87 -3.63
C LEU A 328 21.58 -10.27 -4.17
N ALA A 329 22.66 -9.92 -3.47
CA ALA A 329 24.00 -10.39 -3.84
C ALA A 329 24.11 -11.92 -3.76
N GLY A 330 23.43 -12.56 -2.78
CA GLY A 330 23.30 -14.02 -2.72
C GLY A 330 22.57 -14.59 -3.94
N LEU A 331 21.46 -13.97 -4.33
CA LEU A 331 20.73 -14.35 -5.54
C LEU A 331 21.60 -14.30 -6.81
N GLU A 332 22.41 -13.26 -6.98
CA GLU A 332 23.27 -13.15 -8.17
C GLU A 332 24.38 -14.21 -8.20
N ARG A 333 24.91 -14.62 -7.04
CA ARG A 333 25.83 -15.76 -6.95
C ARG A 333 25.16 -17.06 -7.34
N TRP A 334 23.95 -17.31 -6.83
CA TRP A 334 23.17 -18.49 -7.19
C TRP A 334 22.86 -18.52 -8.70
N LYS A 335 22.42 -17.40 -9.28
CA LYS A 335 22.18 -17.28 -10.73
C LYS A 335 23.42 -17.56 -11.57
N SER A 336 24.58 -17.10 -11.12
CA SER A 336 25.87 -17.36 -11.80
C SER A 336 26.23 -18.85 -11.80
N ARG A 337 25.93 -19.57 -10.70
CA ARG A 337 26.12 -21.03 -10.62
C ARG A 337 25.09 -21.81 -11.44
N HIS A 338 23.86 -21.32 -11.51
CA HIS A 338 22.73 -21.93 -12.21
C HIS A 338 22.39 -21.22 -13.52
N ALA A 339 23.42 -20.88 -14.31
CA ALA A 339 23.27 -20.07 -15.52
C ALA A 339 22.31 -20.69 -16.58
N ALA A 340 22.15 -22.02 -16.59
CA ALA A 340 21.20 -22.71 -17.47
C ALA A 340 19.73 -22.53 -17.03
N VAL A 341 19.48 -22.25 -15.74
CA VAL A 341 18.13 -22.06 -15.18
C VAL A 341 17.64 -20.64 -15.43
N VAL A 342 18.53 -19.65 -15.39
CA VAL A 342 18.19 -18.22 -15.49
C VAL A 342 17.32 -17.86 -16.70
N PRO A 343 17.54 -18.39 -17.92
CA PRO A 343 16.71 -18.09 -19.08
C PRO A 343 15.25 -18.52 -18.94
N HIS A 344 14.94 -19.45 -18.04
CA HIS A 344 13.58 -19.92 -17.77
C HIS A 344 12.85 -19.09 -16.71
N LEU A 345 13.58 -18.28 -15.93
CA LEU A 345 12.98 -17.54 -14.81
C LEU A 345 12.34 -16.25 -15.30
N GLU A 346 11.11 -16.04 -14.86
CA GLU A 346 10.43 -14.77 -15.01
C GLU A 346 10.71 -13.86 -13.79
N PRO A 347 10.55 -12.53 -13.92
CA PRO A 347 10.71 -11.63 -12.77
C PRO A 347 9.81 -12.00 -11.57
N ALA A 348 8.61 -12.54 -11.83
CA ALA A 348 7.67 -12.98 -10.80
C ALA A 348 8.13 -14.22 -10.02
N ASP A 349 9.03 -15.02 -10.60
CA ASP A 349 9.59 -16.21 -9.94
C ASP A 349 10.57 -15.86 -8.82
N ILE A 350 11.08 -14.63 -8.81
CA ILE A 350 12.03 -14.15 -7.81
C ILE A 350 11.28 -13.49 -6.65
N LEU A 351 11.12 -14.24 -5.57
CA LEU A 351 10.39 -13.81 -4.39
C LEU A 351 11.34 -13.15 -3.39
N VAL A 352 11.24 -11.83 -3.26
CA VAL A 352 11.97 -11.02 -2.27
C VAL A 352 11.05 -10.69 -1.10
N ASP A 353 11.24 -11.38 0.03
CA ASP A 353 10.41 -11.23 1.22
C ASP A 353 11.13 -10.41 2.30
N GLY A 354 10.59 -9.25 2.64
CA GLY A 354 10.95 -8.53 3.86
C GLY A 354 10.21 -9.10 5.06
N MET A 355 10.95 -9.66 6.00
CA MET A 355 10.45 -10.36 7.18
C MET A 355 10.76 -9.55 8.44
N ARG A 356 9.83 -9.53 9.40
CA ARG A 356 10.06 -8.88 10.70
C ARG A 356 10.87 -9.83 11.59
N GLY A 357 12.07 -9.40 11.99
CA GLY A 357 12.85 -10.03 13.05
C GLY A 357 12.53 -9.42 14.42
N ARG A 358 13.35 -9.73 15.44
CA ARG A 358 13.15 -9.27 16.82
C ARG A 358 13.12 -7.75 16.95
N SER A 359 14.07 -7.06 16.32
CA SER A 359 14.28 -5.61 16.43
C SER A 359 14.52 -4.93 15.08
N SER A 360 14.68 -5.69 14.00
CA SER A 360 14.95 -5.19 12.66
C SER A 360 14.28 -6.06 11.60
N LEU A 361 14.18 -5.54 10.38
CA LEU A 361 13.80 -6.35 9.22
C LEU A 361 14.97 -7.26 8.83
N TRP A 362 14.65 -8.42 8.27
CA TRP A 362 15.57 -9.28 7.54
C TRP A 362 14.92 -9.70 6.23
N TYR A 363 15.71 -10.18 5.28
CA TYR A 363 15.26 -10.44 3.92
C TYR A 363 15.49 -11.90 3.55
N ARG A 364 14.49 -12.50 2.93
CA ARG A 364 14.57 -13.86 2.37
C ARG A 364 14.38 -13.82 0.88
N ILE A 365 15.23 -14.54 0.15
CA ILE A 365 15.06 -14.79 -1.28
C ILE A 365 14.61 -16.23 -1.48
N ARG A 366 13.51 -16.42 -2.22
CA ARG A 366 13.10 -17.71 -2.77
C ARG A 366 12.98 -17.59 -4.28
N VAL A 367 13.26 -18.67 -5.00
CA VAL A 367 13.06 -18.77 -6.44
C VAL A 367 12.02 -19.84 -6.71
N ASN A 368 11.00 -19.49 -7.50
CA ASN A 368 9.99 -20.41 -7.99
C ASN A 368 10.44 -21.02 -9.32
N LEU A 369 10.68 -22.32 -9.33
CA LEU A 369 11.18 -23.04 -10.51
C LEU A 369 10.04 -23.53 -11.42
N GLN A 370 8.84 -22.92 -11.34
CA GLN A 370 7.66 -23.37 -12.06
C GLN A 370 7.86 -23.39 -13.58
N HIS A 371 8.60 -22.41 -14.11
CA HIS A 371 8.90 -22.28 -15.54
C HIS A 371 10.14 -23.08 -15.98
N VAL A 372 10.86 -23.69 -15.03
CA VAL A 372 12.04 -24.51 -15.28
C VAL A 372 11.60 -25.94 -15.55
N PRO A 373 12.08 -26.61 -16.63
CA PRO A 373 11.79 -28.01 -16.89
C PRO A 373 12.13 -28.88 -15.67
N GLU A 374 11.25 -29.83 -15.32
CA GLU A 374 11.38 -30.60 -14.07
C GLU A 374 12.72 -31.31 -13.93
N SER A 375 13.27 -31.83 -15.04
CA SER A 375 14.58 -32.48 -15.10
C SER A 375 15.77 -31.54 -14.89
N GLU A 376 15.55 -30.23 -15.00
CA GLU A 376 16.58 -29.18 -14.91
C GLU A 376 16.47 -28.35 -13.62
N ARG A 377 15.48 -28.65 -12.77
CA ARG A 377 15.28 -27.94 -11.50
C ARG A 377 16.41 -28.25 -10.54
N PRO A 378 17.19 -27.25 -10.09
CA PRO A 378 18.19 -27.47 -9.06
C PRO A 378 17.49 -27.84 -7.73
N PRO A 379 18.08 -28.75 -6.94
CA PRO A 379 17.55 -29.05 -5.61
C PRO A 379 17.78 -27.87 -4.65
N GLN A 380 17.20 -27.95 -3.45
CA GLN A 380 17.56 -27.03 -2.37
C GLN A 380 19.03 -27.21 -1.99
N GLU A 381 19.81 -26.13 -2.10
CA GLU A 381 21.23 -26.06 -1.72
C GLU A 381 21.40 -25.32 -0.38
N PRO A 382 22.61 -25.33 0.23
CA PRO A 382 22.93 -24.40 1.31
C PRO A 382 22.67 -22.95 0.90
N LEU A 383 22.19 -22.13 1.85
CA LEU A 383 21.89 -20.73 1.58
C LEU A 383 23.16 -19.96 1.24
N GLU A 384 23.06 -19.09 0.25
CA GLU A 384 24.14 -18.17 -0.16
C GLU A 384 24.50 -17.16 0.95
N VAL A 385 23.53 -16.89 1.83
CA VAL A 385 23.65 -16.13 3.06
C VAL A 385 22.69 -16.77 4.07
N ASP A 386 23.16 -17.14 5.26
CA ASP A 386 22.34 -17.77 6.30
C ASP A 386 22.32 -16.91 7.58
N TYR A 387 21.65 -15.77 7.49
CA TYR A 387 21.39 -14.93 8.65
C TYR A 387 20.25 -15.50 9.51
N ASP A 388 20.53 -15.80 10.78
CA ASP A 388 19.51 -16.13 11.77
C ASP A 388 19.12 -14.89 12.58
N PRO A 389 17.90 -14.33 12.39
CA PRO A 389 17.40 -13.18 13.13
C PRO A 389 17.14 -13.46 14.63
N TRP A 390 17.29 -14.71 15.07
CA TRP A 390 17.02 -15.19 16.42
C TRP A 390 18.24 -15.81 17.12
N ALA A 391 19.44 -15.76 16.52
CA ALA A 391 20.65 -16.37 17.09
C ALA A 391 20.94 -15.96 18.55
N ASP A 392 20.62 -14.71 18.92
CA ASP A 392 20.85 -14.16 20.27
C ASP A 392 19.65 -14.33 21.23
N THR A 393 18.82 -15.36 21.02
CA THR A 393 17.67 -15.64 21.90
C THR A 393 18.09 -16.57 23.03
N PRO A 394 17.84 -16.23 24.32
CA PRO A 394 18.21 -17.09 25.45
C PRO A 394 17.45 -18.42 25.54
N TRP A 395 16.50 -18.68 24.64
CA TRP A 395 15.81 -19.96 24.52
C TRP A 395 16.31 -20.61 23.23
N GLY A 396 17.18 -21.61 23.41
CA GLY A 396 17.79 -22.36 22.33
C GLY A 396 16.76 -23.01 21.41
N ARG A 397 17.19 -23.30 20.18
CA ARG A 397 16.55 -24.31 19.35
C ARG A 397 16.61 -25.63 20.13
N ASP A 398 15.52 -26.01 20.78
CA ASP A 398 15.30 -27.43 21.05
C ASP A 398 14.87 -28.04 19.72
N ASP A 399 15.83 -28.71 19.08
CA ASP A 399 15.57 -29.61 17.97
C ASP A 399 14.76 -30.79 18.51
N GLY A 400 13.51 -30.91 18.08
CA GLY A 400 12.59 -32.01 18.38
C GLY A 400 11.74 -32.37 17.17
#